data_AF-A0A2S7IEM1-F1
#
_entry.id   AF-A0A2S7IEM1-F1
#
_cell.length_a   1.000
_cell.length_b   1.000
_cell.length_c   1.000
_cell.angle_alpha   90.00
_cell.angle_beta   90.00
_cell.angle_gamma   90.00
#
_symmetry.space_group_name_H-M   'P 1'
#
loop_
_entity.id
_entity.type
_entity.pdbx_description
1 polymer ?
#
loop_
_entity_poly.entity_id
_entity_poly.type
_entity_poly.pdbx_seq_one_letter_code
_entity_poly.pdbx_strand_id
1 'polypeptide(L)'
;MAKKNSGLEFLESPEGLAGEFGKAQSFFDKNQKVVYGIIAAAIAAVGLFFGYQYWQDTQNAEASAILYPAVNEFEADSLNKALKGGPGVEGLTAIADEYGSTKAGKLASFYAGVALLKQGKYDQAIEQLKDFSSNDLLIQARAYALIGDAYLEKKDASNAIDYYKKAADYKPNKFFTPTYLLKLATAYEVANQNKEAIDSYSKIIENYPQSAEYVTAKKYKAILEGPASE
;
A
#
# COMPACT_ATOMS: atom_id res chain seq x y z
N MET A 1 10.84 -40.80 -28.97
CA MET A 1 9.38 -40.98 -29.24
C MET A 1 8.65 -39.76 -28.69
N ALA A 2 8.22 -38.84 -29.56
CA ALA A 2 7.53 -37.63 -29.13
C ALA A 2 6.07 -37.97 -28.75
N LYS A 3 5.61 -37.49 -27.59
CA LYS A 3 4.21 -37.61 -27.16
C LYS A 3 3.33 -36.85 -28.14
N LYS A 4 2.50 -37.58 -28.88
CA LYS A 4 1.46 -37.02 -29.76
C LYS A 4 0.42 -36.32 -28.86
N ASN A 5 0.18 -35.03 -29.07
CA ASN A 5 -0.83 -34.27 -28.34
C ASN A 5 -2.23 -34.66 -28.88
N SER A 6 -2.86 -35.66 -28.26
CA SER A 6 -4.10 -36.30 -28.72
C SER A 6 -5.32 -35.38 -28.86
N GLY A 7 -5.31 -34.18 -28.25
CA GLY A 7 -6.43 -33.25 -28.29
C GLY A 7 -6.49 -32.36 -29.54
N LEU A 8 -5.45 -32.37 -30.39
CA LEU A 8 -5.33 -31.49 -31.56
C LEU A 8 -5.27 -32.26 -32.89
N GLU A 9 -5.52 -33.57 -32.88
CA GLU A 9 -5.45 -34.42 -34.08
C GLU A 9 -6.42 -34.00 -35.18
N PHE A 10 -7.52 -33.31 -34.81
CA PHE A 10 -8.46 -32.74 -35.78
C PHE A 10 -7.83 -31.65 -36.67
N LEU A 11 -6.72 -31.03 -36.26
CA LEU A 11 -5.97 -30.05 -37.05
C LEU A 11 -5.09 -30.71 -38.12
N GLU A 12 -4.83 -32.01 -38.03
CA GLU A 12 -3.93 -32.75 -38.93
C GLU A 12 -4.62 -33.20 -40.23
N SER A 13 -5.95 -33.04 -40.35
CA SER A 13 -6.72 -33.44 -41.54
C SER A 13 -7.76 -32.40 -41.96
N PRO A 14 -7.98 -32.19 -43.27
CA PRO A 14 -9.07 -31.34 -43.78
C PRO A 14 -10.45 -31.75 -43.24
N GLU A 15 -10.70 -33.04 -43.09
CA GLU A 15 -11.97 -33.61 -42.60
C GLU A 15 -12.16 -33.35 -41.10
N GLY A 16 -11.10 -33.46 -40.29
CA GLY A 16 -11.13 -33.12 -38.87
C GLY A 16 -11.40 -31.64 -38.63
N LEU A 17 -10.77 -30.77 -39.42
CA LEU A 17 -11.00 -29.33 -39.41
C LEU A 17 -12.43 -28.97 -39.81
N ALA A 18 -12.93 -29.57 -40.90
CA ALA A 18 -14.30 -29.36 -41.36
C ALA A 18 -15.35 -29.85 -40.34
N GLY A 19 -15.07 -30.96 -39.65
CA GLY A 19 -15.94 -31.51 -38.61
C GLY A 19 -16.08 -30.59 -37.40
N GLU A 20 -14.96 -30.05 -36.89
CA GLU A 20 -14.99 -29.08 -35.79
C GLU A 20 -15.59 -27.73 -36.22
N PHE A 21 -15.33 -27.28 -37.45
CA PHE A 21 -15.95 -26.08 -38.01
C PHE A 21 -17.48 -26.22 -38.13
N GLY A 22 -17.97 -27.37 -38.59
CA GLY A 22 -19.40 -27.66 -38.67
C GLY A 22 -20.08 -27.69 -37.30
N LYS A 23 -19.41 -28.19 -36.26
CA LYS A 23 -19.91 -28.12 -34.87
C LYS A 23 -19.98 -26.69 -34.35
N ALA A 24 -18.95 -25.87 -34.61
CA ALA A 24 -18.94 -24.46 -34.24
C ALA A 24 -20.04 -23.66 -34.97
N GLN A 25 -20.25 -23.93 -36.26
CA GLN A 25 -21.31 -23.32 -37.06
C GLN A 25 -22.70 -23.73 -36.56
N SER A 26 -22.94 -25.01 -36.32
CA SER A 26 -24.20 -25.51 -35.73
C SER A 26 -24.48 -24.92 -34.34
N PHE A 27 -23.45 -24.76 -33.51
CA PHE A 27 -23.56 -24.10 -32.21
C PHE A 27 -23.91 -22.61 -32.37
N PHE A 28 -23.23 -21.90 -33.26
CA PHE A 28 -23.50 -20.49 -33.53
C PHE A 28 -24.92 -20.28 -34.05
N ASP A 29 -25.36 -21.04 -35.06
CA ASP A 29 -26.69 -20.91 -35.64
C ASP A 29 -27.78 -21.21 -34.61
N LYS A 30 -27.56 -22.20 -33.73
CA LYS A 30 -28.50 -22.56 -32.66
C LYS A 30 -28.53 -21.55 -31.50
N ASN A 31 -27.40 -20.89 -31.22
CA ASN A 31 -27.24 -20.01 -30.05
C ASN A 31 -26.94 -18.55 -30.42
N GLN A 32 -27.26 -18.14 -31.64
CA GLN A 32 -26.81 -16.87 -32.22
C GLN A 32 -27.14 -15.65 -31.34
N LYS A 33 -28.34 -15.63 -30.73
CA LYS A 33 -28.76 -14.57 -29.77
C LYS A 33 -27.88 -14.53 -28.52
N VAL A 34 -27.50 -15.69 -27.98
CA VAL A 34 -26.62 -15.79 -26.81
C VAL A 34 -25.22 -15.32 -27.18
N VAL A 35 -24.70 -15.74 -28.34
CA VAL A 35 -23.38 -15.32 -28.82
C VAL A 35 -23.32 -13.80 -29.02
N TYR A 36 -24.32 -13.19 -29.68
CA TYR A 36 -24.38 -11.73 -29.80
C TYR A 36 -24.55 -11.03 -28.44
N GLY A 37 -25.32 -11.61 -27.52
CA GLY A 37 -25.44 -11.10 -26.16
C GLY A 37 -24.10 -11.08 -25.42
N ILE A 38 -23.31 -12.15 -25.54
CA ILE A 38 -21.97 -12.25 -24.94
C ILE A 38 -21.03 -11.22 -25.58
N ILE A 39 -21.02 -11.10 -26.92
CA ILE A 39 -20.16 -10.12 -27.63
C ILE A 39 -20.54 -8.70 -27.23
N ALA A 40 -21.83 -8.36 -27.19
CA ALA A 40 -22.30 -7.04 -26.77
C ALA A 40 -21.92 -6.73 -25.31
N ALA A 41 -22.06 -7.72 -24.42
CA ALA A 41 -21.64 -7.58 -23.02
C ALA A 41 -20.12 -7.38 -22.90
N ALA A 42 -19.32 -8.10 -23.69
CA ALA A 42 -17.87 -7.94 -23.71
C ALA A 42 -17.46 -6.54 -24.21
N ILE A 43 -18.08 -6.04 -25.29
CA ILE A 43 -17.83 -4.68 -25.80
C ILE A 43 -18.23 -3.63 -24.76
N ALA A 44 -19.39 -3.78 -24.11
CA ALA A 44 -19.82 -2.88 -23.05
C ALA A 44 -18.85 -2.89 -21.86
N ALA A 45 -18.37 -4.06 -21.44
CA ALA A 45 -17.38 -4.19 -20.37
C ALA A 45 -16.06 -3.49 -20.72
N VAL A 46 -15.58 -3.65 -21.96
CA VAL A 46 -14.37 -2.96 -22.45
C VAL A 46 -14.58 -1.45 -22.48
N GLY A 47 -15.73 -0.96 -22.97
CA GLY A 47 -16.06 0.46 -22.98
C GLY A 47 -16.14 1.06 -21.57
N LEU A 48 -16.77 0.35 -20.63
CA LEU A 48 -16.82 0.76 -19.22
C LEU A 48 -15.43 0.79 -18.59
N PHE A 49 -14.57 -0.20 -18.87
CA PHE A 49 -13.21 -0.25 -18.35
C PHE A 49 -12.38 0.96 -18.81
N PHE A 50 -12.34 1.24 -20.12
CA PHE A 50 -11.58 2.37 -20.65
C PHE A 50 -12.20 3.73 -20.28
N GLY A 51 -13.54 3.83 -20.23
CA GLY A 51 -14.24 5.02 -19.75
C GLY A 51 -13.89 5.34 -18.29
N TYR A 52 -13.90 4.32 -17.42
CA TYR A 52 -13.49 4.46 -16.02
C TYR A 52 -12.01 4.85 -15.90
N GLN A 53 -11.12 4.23 -16.69
CA GLN A 53 -9.69 4.57 -16.68
C GLN A 53 -9.46 6.03 -17.07
N TYR A 54 -10.08 6.49 -18.16
CA TYR A 54 -9.98 7.88 -18.61
C TYR A 54 -10.51 8.87 -17.57
N TRP A 55 -11.65 8.56 -16.94
CA TRP A 55 -12.19 9.37 -15.85
C TRP A 55 -11.23 9.42 -14.65
N GLN A 56 -10.68 8.28 -14.24
CA GLN A 56 -9.75 8.20 -13.12
C GLN A 56 -8.44 8.94 -13.38
N ASP A 57 -7.92 8.88 -14.60
CA ASP A 57 -6.72 9.61 -15.03
C ASP A 57 -6.97 11.12 -15.03
N THR A 58 -8.14 11.55 -15.50
CA THR A 58 -8.56 12.96 -15.48
C THR A 58 -8.66 13.49 -14.05
N GLN A 59 -9.40 12.78 -13.18
CA GLN A 59 -9.52 13.12 -11.76
C GLN A 59 -8.14 13.15 -11.08
N ASN A 60 -7.24 12.22 -11.43
CA ASN A 60 -5.90 12.19 -10.85
C ASN A 60 -5.04 13.38 -11.30
N ALA A 61 -5.17 13.82 -12.56
CA ALA A 61 -4.44 14.99 -13.06
C ALA A 61 -4.89 16.28 -12.36
N GLU A 62 -6.20 16.46 -12.18
CA GLU A 62 -6.77 17.59 -11.43
C GLU A 62 -6.32 17.58 -9.97
N ALA A 63 -6.50 16.45 -9.28
CA ALA A 63 -6.06 16.26 -7.90
C ALA A 63 -4.56 16.53 -7.72
N SER A 64 -3.72 16.11 -8.67
CA SER A 64 -2.27 16.34 -8.62
C SER A 64 -1.92 17.83 -8.69
N ALA A 65 -2.66 18.61 -9.49
CA ALA A 65 -2.43 20.04 -9.65
C ALA A 65 -2.76 20.81 -8.36
N ILE A 66 -3.86 20.47 -7.69
CA ILE A 66 -4.27 21.10 -6.43
C ILE A 66 -3.53 20.56 -5.20
N LEU A 67 -3.02 19.33 -5.26
CA LEU A 67 -2.20 18.73 -4.20
C LEU A 67 -0.86 19.46 -4.04
N TYR A 68 -0.23 19.86 -5.13
CA TYR A 68 1.11 20.46 -5.10
C TYR A 68 1.20 21.70 -4.17
N PRO A 69 0.32 22.70 -4.27
CA PRO A 69 0.29 23.81 -3.32
C PRO A 69 0.10 23.37 -1.85
N ALA A 70 -0.77 22.40 -1.58
CA ALA A 70 -1.02 21.91 -0.23
C ALA A 70 0.21 21.20 0.37
N VAL A 71 0.95 20.46 -0.46
CA VAL A 71 2.22 19.83 -0.07
C VAL A 71 3.30 20.88 0.18
N ASN A 72 3.37 21.96 -0.60
CA ASN A 72 4.31 23.06 -0.31
C ASN A 72 4.04 23.69 1.07
N GLU A 73 2.77 23.87 1.44
CA GLU A 73 2.40 24.35 2.79
C GLU A 73 2.80 23.35 3.88
N PHE A 74 2.66 22.04 3.61
CA PHE A 74 3.13 21.00 4.52
C PHE A 74 4.65 21.04 4.70
N GLU A 75 5.40 21.18 3.60
CA GLU A 75 6.87 21.28 3.61
C GLU A 75 7.37 22.56 4.28
N ALA A 76 6.59 23.65 4.21
CA ALA A 76 6.83 24.89 4.93
C ALA A 76 6.40 24.83 6.42
N ASP A 77 6.07 23.64 6.95
CA ASP A 77 5.57 23.40 8.31
C ASP A 77 4.29 24.18 8.66
N SER A 78 3.58 24.69 7.63
CA SER A 78 2.32 25.41 7.76
C SER A 78 1.14 24.44 7.82
N LEU A 79 1.18 23.53 8.81
CA LEU A 79 0.32 22.34 8.90
C LEU A 79 -1.18 22.65 8.86
N ASN A 80 -1.63 23.76 9.46
CA ASN A 80 -3.05 24.14 9.42
C ASN A 80 -3.50 24.54 8.01
N LYS A 81 -2.67 25.29 7.28
CA LYS A 81 -2.97 25.71 5.91
C LYS A 81 -2.86 24.52 4.95
N ALA A 82 -1.90 23.64 5.17
CA ALA A 82 -1.81 22.37 4.44
C ALA A 82 -3.07 21.52 4.64
N LEU A 83 -3.53 21.34 5.88
CA LEU A 83 -4.68 20.49 6.18
C LEU A 83 -6.02 21.06 5.70
N LYS A 84 -6.27 22.35 5.99
CA LYS A 84 -7.57 23.00 5.80
C LYS A 84 -7.67 23.84 4.54
N GLY A 85 -6.56 24.10 3.87
CA GLY A 85 -6.48 25.05 2.78
C GLY A 85 -6.40 26.50 3.24
N GLY A 86 -6.44 27.41 2.27
CA GLY A 86 -6.42 28.85 2.43
C GLY A 86 -6.70 29.54 1.09
N PRO A 87 -6.57 30.88 1.00
CA PRO A 87 -6.77 31.58 -0.26
C PRO A 87 -5.90 31.00 -1.39
N GLY A 88 -6.55 30.40 -2.40
CA GLY A 88 -5.89 29.78 -3.55
C GLY A 88 -5.21 28.43 -3.28
N VAL A 89 -5.45 27.79 -2.12
CA VAL A 89 -4.88 26.48 -1.77
C VAL A 89 -5.97 25.58 -1.21
N GLU A 90 -6.24 24.48 -1.89
CA GLU A 90 -7.15 23.44 -1.38
C GLU A 90 -6.49 22.65 -0.26
N GLY A 91 -7.27 22.21 0.73
CA GLY A 91 -6.73 21.49 1.89
C GLY A 91 -6.44 20.01 1.59
N LEU A 92 -5.39 19.45 2.19
CA LEU A 92 -5.07 18.03 2.08
C LEU A 92 -6.25 17.12 2.46
N THR A 93 -7.06 17.52 3.45
CA THR A 93 -8.24 16.74 3.86
C THR A 93 -9.33 16.76 2.80
N ALA A 94 -9.65 17.91 2.21
CA ALA A 94 -10.61 18.02 1.12
C ALA A 94 -10.15 17.24 -0.12
N ILE A 95 -8.87 17.33 -0.48
CA ILE A 95 -8.31 16.58 -1.62
C ILE A 95 -8.39 15.07 -1.38
N ALA A 96 -8.10 14.62 -0.14
CA ALA A 96 -8.22 13.21 0.23
C ALA A 96 -9.67 12.71 0.11
N ASP A 97 -10.64 13.50 0.58
CA ASP A 97 -12.05 13.14 0.59
C ASP A 97 -12.64 13.12 -0.84
N GLU A 98 -12.34 14.13 -1.65
CA GLU A 98 -12.90 14.28 -3.00
C GLU A 98 -12.22 13.37 -4.04
N TYR A 99 -10.91 13.13 -3.89
CA TYR A 99 -10.11 12.41 -4.87
C TYR A 99 -9.51 11.10 -4.35
N GLY A 100 -10.02 10.54 -3.24
CA GLY A 100 -9.46 9.36 -2.57
C GLY A 100 -9.31 8.09 -3.41
N SER A 101 -10.02 7.99 -4.55
CA SER A 101 -9.83 6.90 -5.51
C SER A 101 -8.57 7.06 -6.38
N THR A 102 -8.07 8.28 -6.53
CA THR A 102 -6.90 8.63 -7.36
C THR A 102 -5.59 8.41 -6.61
N LYS A 103 -4.45 8.41 -7.31
CA LYS A 103 -3.14 8.33 -6.64
C LYS A 103 -2.84 9.60 -5.84
N ALA A 104 -3.21 10.76 -6.39
CA ALA A 104 -3.02 12.05 -5.73
C ALA A 104 -3.87 12.20 -4.46
N GLY A 105 -5.15 11.82 -4.50
CA GLY A 105 -6.00 11.86 -3.31
C GLY A 105 -5.52 10.91 -2.21
N LYS A 106 -5.05 9.71 -2.55
CA LYS A 106 -4.40 8.84 -1.55
C LYS A 106 -3.15 9.48 -0.98
N LEU A 107 -2.30 10.07 -1.82
CA LEU A 107 -1.13 10.81 -1.34
C LEU A 107 -1.52 11.99 -0.44
N ALA A 108 -2.63 12.67 -0.71
CA ALA A 108 -3.19 13.69 0.17
C ALA A 108 -3.56 13.09 1.54
N SER A 109 -4.19 11.92 1.60
CA SER A 109 -4.47 11.21 2.87
C SER A 109 -3.18 10.92 3.65
N PHE A 110 -2.10 10.51 2.96
CA PHE A 110 -0.81 10.30 3.61
C PHE A 110 -0.27 11.59 4.25
N TYR A 111 -0.20 12.70 3.49
CA TYR A 111 0.28 13.97 4.01
C TYR A 111 -0.63 14.54 5.10
N ALA A 112 -1.96 14.42 4.96
CA ALA A 112 -2.92 14.81 5.97
C ALA A 112 -2.67 14.03 7.27
N GLY A 113 -2.52 12.71 7.17
CA GLY A 113 -2.20 11.85 8.30
C GLY A 113 -0.90 12.23 9.00
N VAL A 114 0.17 12.53 8.25
CA VAL A 114 1.45 12.99 8.81
C VAL A 114 1.30 14.34 9.50
N ALA A 115 0.56 15.29 8.91
CA ALA A 115 0.32 16.61 9.49
C ALA A 115 -0.51 16.51 10.77
N LEU A 116 -1.54 15.67 10.80
CA LEU A 116 -2.36 15.41 11.99
C LEU A 116 -1.53 14.76 13.10
N LEU A 117 -0.64 13.82 12.76
CA LEU A 117 0.28 13.22 13.72
C LEU A 117 1.19 14.26 14.35
N LYS A 118 1.79 15.16 13.53
CA LYS A 118 2.59 16.30 14.01
C LYS A 118 1.80 17.26 14.92
N GLN A 119 0.48 17.37 14.73
CA GLN A 119 -0.41 18.16 15.59
C GLN A 119 -0.88 17.41 16.85
N GLY A 120 -0.46 16.17 17.07
CA GLY A 120 -0.92 15.34 18.19
C GLY A 120 -2.35 14.81 18.03
N LYS A 121 -2.93 14.92 16.84
CA LYS A 121 -4.29 14.43 16.53
C LYS A 121 -4.24 12.97 16.11
N TYR A 122 -3.86 12.11 17.04
CA TYR A 122 -3.50 10.72 16.77
C TYR A 122 -4.62 9.90 16.12
N ASP A 123 -5.88 10.04 16.57
CA ASP A 123 -7.00 9.29 15.99
C ASP A 123 -7.26 9.66 14.53
N GLN A 124 -7.29 10.96 14.23
CA GLN A 124 -7.49 11.46 12.87
C GLN A 124 -6.29 11.10 11.97
N ALA A 125 -5.07 11.09 12.52
CA ALA A 125 -3.89 10.65 11.81
C ALA A 125 -3.99 9.17 11.41
N ILE A 126 -4.43 8.31 12.34
CA ILE A 126 -4.60 6.87 12.09
C ILE A 126 -5.65 6.64 11.00
N GLU A 127 -6.77 7.35 11.03
CA GLU A 127 -7.84 7.30 10.02
C GLU A 127 -7.27 7.61 8.62
N GLN A 128 -6.67 8.80 8.47
CA GLN A 128 -6.11 9.25 7.20
C GLN A 128 -4.98 8.34 6.67
N LEU A 129 -4.11 7.84 7.55
CA LEU A 129 -3.03 6.93 7.15
C LEU A 129 -3.52 5.52 6.80
N LYS A 130 -4.68 5.08 7.31
CA LYS A 130 -5.30 3.79 6.93
C LYS A 130 -5.95 3.87 5.54
N ASP A 131 -6.48 5.02 5.17
CA ASP A 131 -7.06 5.25 3.84
C ASP A 131 -5.98 5.35 2.76
N PHE A 132 -4.74 5.65 3.15
CA PHE A 132 -3.61 5.59 2.25
C PHE A 132 -3.30 4.16 1.80
N SER A 133 -3.43 3.94 0.49
CA SER A 133 -2.90 2.77 -0.19
C SER A 133 -2.04 3.20 -1.38
N SER A 134 -0.84 2.65 -1.49
CA SER A 134 -0.01 2.89 -2.68
C SER A 134 0.64 1.61 -3.18
N ASN A 135 0.63 1.50 -4.52
CA ASN A 135 1.48 0.54 -5.22
C ASN A 135 2.95 0.98 -5.20
N ASP A 136 3.22 2.24 -4.86
CA ASP A 136 4.58 2.72 -4.55
C ASP A 136 5.11 1.97 -3.33
N LEU A 137 6.21 1.28 -3.55
CA LEU A 137 6.74 0.25 -2.67
C LEU A 137 7.25 0.79 -1.33
N LEU A 138 7.59 2.09 -1.23
CA LEU A 138 8.31 2.64 -0.08
C LEU A 138 7.42 3.45 0.86
N ILE A 139 6.40 4.13 0.33
CA ILE A 139 5.57 5.02 1.15
C ILE A 139 4.58 4.22 2.02
N GLN A 140 4.15 3.04 1.58
CA GLN A 140 3.20 2.21 2.35
C GLN A 140 3.79 1.71 3.67
N ALA A 141 5.04 1.22 3.68
CA ALA A 141 5.70 0.80 4.93
C ALA A 141 5.83 1.97 5.90
N ARG A 142 6.15 3.16 5.39
CA ARG A 142 6.21 4.38 6.18
C ARG A 142 4.85 4.74 6.79
N ALA A 143 3.75 4.61 6.04
CA ALA A 143 2.41 4.84 6.57
C ALA A 143 2.09 3.89 7.73
N TYR A 144 2.42 2.59 7.60
CA TYR A 144 2.29 1.65 8.71
C TYR A 144 3.10 2.05 9.92
N ALA A 145 4.37 2.46 9.74
CA ALA A 145 5.19 2.92 10.85
C ALA A 145 4.61 4.18 11.52
N LEU A 146 4.08 5.14 10.75
CA LEU A 146 3.46 6.35 11.31
C LEU A 146 2.15 6.06 12.06
N ILE A 147 1.38 5.07 11.61
CA ILE A 147 0.22 4.57 12.38
C ILE A 147 0.71 3.96 13.70
N GLY A 148 1.81 3.19 13.67
CA GLY A 148 2.45 2.67 14.88
C GLY A 148 2.90 3.78 15.83
N ASP A 149 3.50 4.84 15.30
CA ASP A 149 3.91 6.02 16.07
C ASP A 149 2.69 6.67 16.75
N ALA A 150 1.58 6.83 16.02
CA ALA A 150 0.34 7.36 16.59
C ALA A 150 -0.24 6.49 17.72
N TYR A 151 -0.18 5.16 17.59
CA TYR A 151 -0.62 4.26 18.66
C TYR A 151 0.31 4.30 19.89
N LEU A 152 1.63 4.38 19.70
CA LEU A 152 2.56 4.53 20.83
C LEU A 152 2.31 5.82 21.61
N GLU A 153 2.07 6.93 20.91
CA GLU A 153 1.72 8.20 21.55
C GLU A 153 0.41 8.11 22.35
N LYS A 154 -0.53 7.28 21.90
CA LYS A 154 -1.75 6.92 22.63
C LYS A 154 -1.54 5.91 23.75
N LYS A 155 -0.30 5.50 24.04
CA LYS A 155 0.08 4.44 24.99
C LYS A 155 -0.48 3.07 24.65
N ASP A 156 -0.84 2.84 23.40
CA ASP A 156 -1.33 1.58 22.88
C ASP A 156 -0.18 0.82 22.20
N ALA A 157 0.71 0.26 23.01
CA ALA A 157 1.87 -0.47 22.52
C ALA A 157 1.47 -1.71 21.70
N SER A 158 0.35 -2.35 22.03
CA SER A 158 -0.13 -3.55 21.32
C SER A 158 -0.42 -3.24 19.85
N ASN A 159 -1.23 -2.21 19.58
CA ASN A 159 -1.52 -1.84 18.19
C ASN A 159 -0.27 -1.29 17.49
N ALA A 160 0.59 -0.57 18.21
CA ALA A 160 1.83 -0.07 17.61
C ALA A 160 2.74 -1.21 17.13
N ILE A 161 2.91 -2.26 17.93
CA ILE A 161 3.67 -3.46 17.57
C ILE A 161 3.14 -4.07 16.27
N ASP A 162 1.83 -4.24 16.13
CA ASP A 162 1.22 -4.82 14.93
C ASP A 162 1.52 -4.00 13.67
N TYR A 163 1.47 -2.67 13.79
CA TYR A 163 1.75 -1.77 12.67
C TYR A 163 3.25 -1.66 12.34
N TYR A 164 4.14 -1.69 13.33
CA TYR A 164 5.58 -1.74 13.06
C TYR A 164 6.02 -3.07 12.45
N LYS A 165 5.41 -4.20 12.83
CA LYS A 165 5.59 -5.48 12.14
C LYS A 165 5.21 -5.37 10.67
N LYS A 166 4.01 -4.85 10.37
CA LYS A 166 3.57 -4.61 8.98
C LYS A 166 4.55 -3.72 8.23
N ALA A 167 5.11 -2.68 8.85
CA ALA A 167 6.10 -1.82 8.24
C ALA A 167 7.42 -2.56 7.94
N ALA A 168 7.94 -3.32 8.91
CA ALA A 168 9.19 -4.06 8.76
C ALA A 168 9.10 -5.20 7.73
N ASP A 169 7.96 -5.88 7.65
CA ASP A 169 7.72 -7.01 6.75
C ASP A 169 7.30 -6.58 5.34
N TYR A 170 6.82 -5.34 5.15
CA TYR A 170 6.42 -4.82 3.84
C TYR A 170 7.64 -4.44 3.00
N LYS A 171 7.99 -5.31 2.06
CA LYS A 171 9.09 -5.13 1.08
C LYS A 171 10.42 -4.76 1.78
N PRO A 172 10.99 -5.69 2.57
CA PRO A 172 12.15 -5.41 3.39
C PRO A 172 13.34 -4.92 2.55
N ASN A 173 14.04 -3.90 3.03
CA ASN A 173 15.18 -3.30 2.36
C ASN A 173 16.18 -2.71 3.35
N LYS A 174 17.43 -2.55 2.90
CA LYS A 174 18.54 -2.12 3.77
C LYS A 174 18.48 -0.68 4.27
N PHE A 175 17.59 0.15 3.72
CA PHE A 175 17.54 1.59 4.01
C PHE A 175 16.47 1.93 5.05
N PHE A 176 15.30 1.29 5.00
CA PHE A 176 14.16 1.65 5.84
C PHE A 176 13.77 0.56 6.86
N THR A 177 13.95 -0.71 6.52
CA THR A 177 13.60 -1.81 7.44
C THR A 177 14.31 -1.74 8.79
N PRO A 178 15.61 -1.37 8.88
CA PRO A 178 16.28 -1.20 10.18
C PRO A 178 15.57 -0.20 11.09
N THR A 179 15.11 0.93 10.54
CA THR A 179 14.35 1.94 11.28
C THR A 179 13.03 1.38 11.81
N TYR A 180 12.32 0.57 11.02
CA TYR A 180 11.05 -0.04 11.45
C TYR A 180 11.25 -1.14 12.50
N LEU A 181 12.30 -1.95 12.36
CA LEU A 181 12.68 -2.94 13.36
C LEU A 181 13.09 -2.27 14.68
N LEU A 182 13.76 -1.12 14.62
CA LEU A 182 14.14 -0.36 15.81
C LEU A 182 12.90 0.15 16.54
N LYS A 183 11.94 0.73 15.81
CA LYS A 183 10.65 1.16 16.37
C LYS A 183 9.86 -0.01 16.96
N LEU A 184 9.84 -1.16 16.28
CA LEU A 184 9.22 -2.38 16.77
C LEU A 184 9.85 -2.85 18.08
N ALA A 185 11.19 -2.87 18.17
CA ALA A 185 11.91 -3.26 19.37
C ALA A 185 11.56 -2.33 20.55
N THR A 186 11.56 -1.02 20.34
CA THR A 186 11.16 -0.04 21.36
C THR A 186 9.70 -0.21 21.79
N ALA A 187 8.79 -0.51 20.87
CA ALA A 187 7.39 -0.78 21.22
C ALA A 187 7.26 -2.05 22.09
N TYR A 188 8.07 -3.08 21.81
CA TYR A 188 8.15 -4.26 22.66
C TYR A 188 8.69 -3.96 24.06
N GLU A 189 9.73 -3.14 24.18
CA GLU A 189 10.23 -2.69 25.50
C GLU A 189 9.13 -1.96 26.30
N VAL A 190 8.39 -1.05 25.66
CA VAL A 190 7.26 -0.35 26.29
C VAL A 190 6.17 -1.34 26.76
N ALA A 191 5.98 -2.44 26.03
CA ALA A 191 5.06 -3.52 26.39
C ALA A 191 5.64 -4.53 27.40
N ASN A 192 6.88 -4.32 27.90
CA ASN A 192 7.63 -5.26 28.73
C ASN A 192 7.88 -6.64 28.07
N GLN A 193 7.88 -6.68 26.74
CA GLN A 193 8.13 -7.86 25.92
C GLN A 193 9.63 -7.93 25.53
N ASN A 194 10.49 -8.04 26.54
CA ASN A 194 11.94 -7.90 26.38
C ASN A 194 12.55 -8.94 25.43
N LYS A 195 11.99 -10.16 25.40
CA LYS A 195 12.47 -11.22 24.50
C LYS A 195 12.26 -10.83 23.04
N GLU A 196 11.07 -10.35 22.70
CA GLU A 196 10.71 -9.91 21.36
C GLU A 196 11.45 -8.62 20.95
N ALA A 197 11.75 -7.74 21.92
CA ALA A 197 12.63 -6.60 21.71
C ALA A 197 14.05 -7.04 21.33
N ILE A 198 14.65 -7.97 22.10
CA ILE A 198 15.97 -8.56 21.82
C ILE A 198 16.00 -9.22 20.43
N ASP A 199 14.97 -9.97 20.06
CA ASP A 199 14.86 -10.60 18.75
C ASP A 199 14.84 -9.55 17.63
N SER A 200 14.09 -8.45 17.82
CA SER A 200 14.01 -7.35 16.86
C SER A 200 15.35 -6.62 16.70
N TYR A 201 16.07 -6.37 17.81
CA TYR A 201 17.43 -5.82 17.75
C TYR A 201 18.43 -6.76 17.07
N SER A 202 18.33 -8.06 17.35
CA SER A 202 19.19 -9.08 16.74
C SER A 202 19.05 -9.08 15.22
N LYS A 203 17.82 -8.98 14.70
CA LYS A 203 17.56 -8.83 13.25
C LYS A 203 18.26 -7.63 12.64
N ILE A 204 18.34 -6.48 13.35
CA ILE A 204 19.08 -5.30 12.88
C ILE A 204 20.58 -5.60 12.80
N ILE A 205 21.12 -6.20 13.86
CA ILE A 205 22.55 -6.48 13.99
C ILE A 205 23.02 -7.50 12.95
N GLU A 206 22.23 -8.55 12.72
CA GLU A 206 22.58 -9.65 11.83
C GLU A 206 22.39 -9.30 10.36
N ASN A 207 21.25 -8.69 10.01
CA ASN A 207 20.86 -8.49 8.62
C ASN A 207 21.22 -7.10 8.08
N TYR A 208 21.45 -6.12 8.95
CA TYR A 208 21.67 -4.73 8.56
C TYR A 208 22.88 -4.08 9.26
N PRO A 209 24.08 -4.68 9.18
CA PRO A 209 25.26 -4.21 9.92
C PRO A 209 25.78 -2.84 9.50
N GLN A 210 25.35 -2.31 8.34
CA GLN A 210 25.73 -1.00 7.83
C GLN A 210 24.66 0.08 8.07
N SER A 211 23.54 -0.27 8.72
CA SER A 211 22.46 0.68 9.01
C SER A 211 22.86 1.66 10.11
N ALA A 212 22.22 2.84 10.12
CA ALA A 212 22.41 3.83 11.18
C ALA A 212 21.93 3.29 12.55
N GLU A 213 20.98 2.36 12.53
CA GLU A 213 20.35 1.74 13.69
C GLU A 213 21.23 0.66 14.35
N TYR A 214 22.28 0.17 13.67
CA TYR A 214 23.11 -0.94 14.14
C TYR A 214 23.69 -0.71 15.55
N VAL A 215 24.33 0.44 15.77
CA VAL A 215 24.97 0.76 17.05
C VAL A 215 23.93 0.86 18.16
N THR A 216 22.80 1.51 17.87
CA THR A 216 21.67 1.64 18.79
C THR A 216 21.10 0.28 19.16
N ALA A 217 20.88 -0.60 18.18
CA ALA A 217 20.38 -1.96 18.40
C ALA A 217 21.31 -2.78 19.30
N LYS A 218 22.64 -2.73 19.07
CA LYS A 218 23.62 -3.41 19.94
C LYS A 218 23.54 -2.91 21.38
N LYS A 219 23.45 -1.59 21.56
CA LYS A 219 23.39 -0.98 22.89
C LYS A 219 22.16 -1.46 23.66
N TYR A 220 20.97 -1.34 23.07
CA TYR A 220 19.73 -1.70 23.78
C TYR A 220 19.59 -3.20 23.98
N LYS A 221 19.99 -4.03 23.00
CA LYS A 221 20.08 -5.48 23.19
C LYS A 221 20.95 -5.85 24.41
N ALA A 222 22.15 -5.28 24.52
CA ALA A 222 23.06 -5.57 25.63
C ALA A 222 22.52 -5.09 26.99
N ILE A 223 21.74 -4.00 27.02
CA ILE A 223 21.06 -3.53 28.23
C ILE A 223 19.99 -4.55 28.66
N LEU A 224 19.17 -5.04 27.72
CA LEU A 224 18.11 -6.01 27.99
C LEU A 224 18.65 -7.41 28.35
N GLU A 225 19.84 -7.78 27.85
CA GLU A 225 20.50 -9.05 28.21
C GLU A 225 21.32 -8.95 29.52
N GLY A 226 21.50 -7.74 30.04
CA GLY A 226 22.27 -7.51 31.26
C GLY A 226 21.54 -7.98 32.52
N PRO A 227 22.25 -8.15 33.64
CA PRO A 227 21.72 -8.67 34.92
C PRO A 227 20.65 -7.78 35.60
N ALA A 228 20.23 -6.69 34.97
CA ALA A 228 19.14 -5.81 35.45
C ALA A 228 17.77 -6.16 34.84
N SER A 229 17.67 -7.27 34.09
CA SER A 229 16.47 -7.71 33.37
C SER A 229 15.67 -8.82 34.09
N GLU A 230 16.07 -9.18 35.32
CA GLU A 230 15.37 -10.11 36.24
C GLU A 230 14.57 -9.37 37.32
#